data_AF-A0A166D9U4-F1
#
_entry.id   AF-A0A166D9U4-F1
#
_cell.length_a   1.000
_cell.length_b   1.000
_cell.length_c   1.000
_cell.angle_alpha   90.00
_cell.angle_beta   90.00
_cell.angle_gamma   90.00
#
_symmetry.space_group_name_H-M   'P 1'
#
loop_
_entity.id
_entity.type
_entity.pdbx_description
1 polymer ?
#
loop_
_entity_poly.entity_id
_entity_poly.type
_entity_poly.pdbx_seq_one_letter_code
_entity_poly.pdbx_strand_id
1 'polypeptide(L)'
;DETSPIALSDVNCSDFDEFLAILYPADFRCPAEKTTPQWTSILHLAAKWGFESIQLLAIDNLTASAIPVDKIVLGRRYGISDWLPGAYEAVCTRADPLSIEEGMKLGMEDAIRISAARQ
;
A
#
# COMPACT_ATOMS: atom_id res chain seq x y z
N ASP A 1 0.95 -12.23 -34.89
CA ASP A 1 1.49 -12.12 -33.51
C ASP A 1 0.48 -12.47 -32.42
N GLU A 2 -0.32 -13.54 -32.58
CA GLU A 2 -1.18 -14.05 -31.49
C GLU A 2 -0.55 -15.21 -30.71
N THR A 3 0.67 -15.61 -31.07
CA THR A 3 1.33 -16.83 -30.57
C THR A 3 2.47 -16.56 -29.60
N SER A 4 2.64 -15.33 -29.12
CA SER A 4 3.67 -14.98 -28.13
C SER A 4 3.07 -14.14 -27.01
N PRO A 5 2.53 -14.77 -25.96
CA PRO A 5 1.96 -14.04 -24.84
C PRO A 5 3.04 -13.23 -24.11
N ILE A 6 2.66 -12.06 -23.59
CA ILE A 6 3.53 -11.26 -22.72
C ILE A 6 3.47 -11.87 -21.32
N ALA A 7 4.58 -12.47 -20.87
CA ALA A 7 4.69 -13.00 -19.51
C ALA A 7 4.90 -11.85 -18.51
N LEU A 8 3.98 -11.69 -17.57
CA LEU A 8 4.12 -10.75 -16.46
C LEU A 8 4.85 -11.42 -15.30
N SER A 9 6.18 -11.39 -15.32
CA SER A 9 6.97 -11.88 -14.19
C SER A 9 6.75 -11.00 -12.95
N ASP A 10 6.78 -11.64 -11.78
CA ASP A 10 6.65 -10.98 -10.48
C ASP A 10 5.31 -10.25 -10.30
N VAL A 11 4.23 -10.81 -10.85
CA VAL A 11 2.86 -10.36 -10.65
C VAL A 11 2.01 -11.58 -10.30
N ASN A 12 1.36 -11.54 -9.14
CA ASN A 12 0.37 -12.56 -8.78
C ASN A 12 -0.90 -12.35 -9.62
N CYS A 13 -1.53 -13.43 -10.08
CA CYS A 13 -2.82 -13.39 -10.77
C CYS A 13 -3.86 -12.60 -9.97
N SER A 14 -3.95 -12.80 -8.65
CA SER A 14 -4.92 -12.08 -7.82
C SER A 14 -4.67 -10.57 -7.82
N ASP A 15 -3.41 -10.13 -7.75
CA ASP A 15 -3.08 -8.70 -7.77
C ASP A 15 -3.42 -8.08 -9.12
N PHE A 16 -3.20 -8.83 -10.21
CA PHE A 16 -3.54 -8.38 -11.55
C PHE A 16 -5.06 -8.29 -11.74
N ASP A 17 -5.82 -9.26 -11.24
CA ASP A 17 -7.28 -9.23 -11.29
C ASP A 17 -7.84 -8.00 -10.57
N GLU A 18 -7.27 -7.64 -9.41
CA GLU A 18 -7.66 -6.42 -8.68
C GLU A 18 -7.38 -5.15 -9.47
N PHE A 19 -6.24 -5.09 -10.17
CA PHE A 19 -5.88 -3.96 -11.01
C PHE A 19 -6.77 -3.87 -12.26
N LEU A 20 -7.05 -5.01 -12.90
CA LEU A 20 -7.97 -5.06 -14.03
C LEU A 20 -9.39 -4.67 -13.63
N ALA A 21 -9.84 -4.97 -12.41
CA ALA A 21 -11.13 -4.53 -11.91
C ALA A 21 -11.25 -3.00 -11.77
N ILE A 22 -10.14 -2.26 -11.70
CA ILE A 22 -10.14 -0.79 -11.76
C ILE A 22 -10.27 -0.29 -13.21
N LEU A 23 -9.59 -0.94 -14.15
CA LEU A 23 -9.60 -0.56 -15.58
C LEU A 23 -10.88 -1.00 -16.29
N TYR A 24 -11.41 -2.15 -15.91
CA TYR A 24 -12.59 -2.78 -16.48
C TYR A 24 -13.61 -3.14 -15.39
N PRO A 25 -14.20 -2.14 -14.71
CA PRO A 25 -15.28 -2.38 -13.75
C PRO A 25 -16.47 -3.08 -14.41
N ALA A 26 -17.04 -4.06 -13.70
CA ALA A 26 -18.29 -4.70 -14.11
C ALA A 26 -19.49 -3.73 -14.03
N ASP A 27 -19.49 -2.84 -13.02
CA ASP A 27 -20.44 -1.73 -12.89
C ASP A 27 -19.69 -0.45 -12.50
N PHE A 28 -19.66 0.52 -13.41
CA PHE A 28 -19.00 1.82 -13.17
C PHE A 28 -19.76 2.70 -12.18
N ARG A 29 -21.05 2.44 -11.94
CA ARG A 29 -21.87 3.21 -10.99
C ARG A 29 -21.76 2.67 -9.57
N CYS A 30 -21.36 1.41 -9.43
CA CYS A 30 -21.20 0.74 -8.14
C CYS A 30 -19.88 -0.04 -8.13
N PRO A 31 -18.73 0.66 -7.97
CA PRO A 31 -17.43 -0.01 -7.87
C PRO A 31 -17.43 -0.99 -6.70
N ALA A 32 -16.83 -2.16 -6.91
CA ALA A 32 -16.67 -3.13 -5.84
C ALA A 32 -15.81 -2.55 -4.71
N GLU A 33 -16.24 -2.74 -3.47
CA GLU A 33 -15.44 -2.40 -2.30
C GLU A 33 -14.15 -3.24 -2.28
N LYS A 34 -13.06 -2.62 -1.86
CA LYS A 34 -11.74 -3.25 -1.79
C LYS A 34 -11.13 -3.05 -0.42
N THR A 35 -10.48 -4.09 0.06
CA THR A 35 -9.74 -4.13 1.32
C THR A 35 -8.40 -3.42 1.19
N THR A 36 -7.77 -3.06 2.32
CA THR A 36 -6.44 -2.44 2.36
C THR A 36 -5.37 -3.27 1.62
N PRO A 37 -5.30 -4.61 1.74
CA PRO A 37 -4.37 -5.41 0.94
C PRO A 37 -4.63 -5.30 -0.57
N GLN A 38 -5.89 -5.33 -1.01
CA GLN A 38 -6.22 -5.19 -2.43
C GLN A 38 -5.83 -3.82 -2.98
N TRP A 39 -6.10 -2.73 -2.24
CA TRP A 39 -5.63 -1.40 -2.61
C TRP A 39 -4.10 -1.29 -2.63
N THR A 40 -3.41 -2.00 -1.74
CA THR A 40 -1.95 -2.07 -1.74
C THR A 40 -1.41 -2.76 -3.01
N SER A 41 -2.04 -3.86 -3.43
CA SER A 41 -1.70 -4.53 -4.70
C SER A 41 -1.93 -3.63 -5.90
N ILE A 42 -3.07 -2.92 -5.94
CA ILE A 42 -3.38 -1.95 -7.00
C ILE A 42 -2.34 -0.83 -7.04
N LEU A 43 -1.99 -0.27 -5.87
CA LEU A 43 -0.95 0.76 -5.77
C LEU A 43 0.39 0.25 -6.32
N HIS A 44 0.76 -0.98 -5.98
CA HIS A 44 2.00 -1.60 -6.43
C HIS A 44 2.07 -1.72 -7.96
N LEU A 45 1.02 -2.27 -8.59
CA LEU A 45 0.98 -2.44 -10.04
C LEU A 45 0.84 -1.11 -10.78
N ALA A 46 0.05 -0.17 -10.25
CA ALA A 46 -0.08 1.18 -10.81
C ALA A 46 1.28 1.89 -10.86
N ALA A 47 2.05 1.85 -9.76
CA ALA A 47 3.38 2.42 -9.71
C ALA A 47 4.37 1.68 -10.62
N LYS A 48 4.33 0.34 -10.65
CA LYS A 48 5.20 -0.50 -11.50
C LYS A 48 5.02 -0.19 -12.99
N TRP A 49 3.80 0.12 -13.43
CA TRP A 49 3.46 0.35 -14.84
C TRP A 49 3.23 1.80 -15.22
N GLY A 50 3.37 2.75 -14.28
CA GLY A 50 3.25 4.19 -14.55
C GLY A 50 1.81 4.71 -14.72
N PHE A 51 0.81 4.06 -14.11
CA PHE A 51 -0.57 4.53 -14.12
C PHE A 51 -0.82 5.54 -13.00
N GLU A 52 -0.37 6.78 -13.19
CA GLU A 52 -0.41 7.83 -12.15
C GLU A 52 -1.81 8.08 -11.57
N SER A 53 -2.86 8.17 -12.41
CA SER A 53 -4.23 8.40 -11.93
C SER A 53 -4.75 7.26 -11.05
N ILE A 54 -4.37 6.01 -11.35
CA ILE A 54 -4.75 4.84 -10.55
C ILE A 54 -3.92 4.79 -9.26
N GLN A 55 -2.66 5.20 -9.33
CA GLN A 55 -1.79 5.35 -8.17
C GLN A 55 -2.43 6.33 -7.17
N LEU A 56 -2.86 7.51 -7.63
CA LEU A 56 -3.54 8.50 -6.79
C LEU A 56 -4.85 7.96 -6.20
N LEU A 57 -5.67 7.28 -7.01
CA LEU A 57 -6.89 6.64 -6.52
C LEU A 57 -6.61 5.63 -5.38
N ALA A 58 -5.58 4.81 -5.52
CA ALA A 58 -5.20 3.86 -4.49
C ALA A 58 -4.67 4.57 -3.23
N ILE A 59 -3.91 5.65 -3.39
CA ILE A 59 -3.44 6.50 -2.29
C ILE A 59 -4.63 7.10 -1.53
N ASP A 60 -5.64 7.63 -2.21
CA ASP A 60 -6.81 8.22 -1.54
C ASP A 60 -7.54 7.18 -0.67
N ASN A 61 -7.76 5.98 -1.20
CA ASN A 61 -8.42 4.89 -0.47
C ASN A 61 -7.58 4.37 0.70
N LEU A 62 -6.26 4.25 0.53
CA LEU A 62 -5.35 3.83 1.59
C LEU A 62 -5.15 4.91 2.66
N THR A 63 -5.26 6.19 2.29
CA THR A 63 -5.22 7.29 3.27
C THR A 63 -6.33 7.13 4.31
N ALA A 64 -7.52 6.69 3.88
CA ALA A 64 -8.65 6.47 4.78
C ALA A 64 -8.56 5.16 5.58
N SER A 65 -7.97 4.10 5.02
CA SER A 65 -8.12 2.72 5.53
C SER A 65 -6.83 2.09 6.09
N ALA A 66 -5.65 2.55 5.69
CA ALA A 66 -4.39 1.93 6.09
C ALA A 66 -4.02 2.27 7.54
N ILE A 67 -3.51 1.27 8.27
CA ILE A 67 -3.01 1.46 9.62
C ILE A 67 -1.68 2.26 9.60
N PRO A 68 -1.30 2.91 10.72
CA PRO A 68 -0.10 3.76 10.75
C PRO A 68 1.19 3.07 10.29
N VAL A 69 1.40 1.81 10.67
CA VAL A 69 2.60 1.06 10.25
C VAL A 69 2.64 0.86 8.74
N ASP A 70 1.52 0.46 8.13
CA ASP A 70 1.42 0.29 6.67
C ASP A 70 1.61 1.63 5.96
N LYS A 71 1.08 2.74 6.51
CA LYS A 71 1.30 4.09 5.98
C LYS A 71 2.78 4.48 5.98
N ILE A 72 3.56 4.11 7.00
CA ILE A 72 5.01 4.34 7.01
C ILE A 72 5.69 3.55 5.89
N VAL A 73 5.38 2.25 5.80
CA VAL A 73 6.02 1.34 4.83
C VAL A 73 5.69 1.76 3.39
N LEU A 74 4.41 1.96 3.09
CA LEU A 74 3.93 2.35 1.77
C LEU A 74 4.35 3.78 1.43
N GLY A 75 4.28 4.70 2.39
CA GLY A 75 4.67 6.09 2.20
C GLY A 75 6.15 6.23 1.82
N ARG A 76 7.03 5.44 2.45
CA ARG A 76 8.45 5.39 2.05
C ARG A 76 8.65 4.74 0.69
N ARG A 77 8.00 3.61 0.45
CA ARG A 77 8.18 2.83 -0.78
C ARG A 77 7.74 3.60 -2.03
N TYR A 78 6.67 4.37 -1.93
CA TYR A 78 6.07 5.08 -3.06
C TYR A 78 6.23 6.61 -3.00
N GLY A 79 6.99 7.14 -2.03
CA GLY A 79 7.26 8.58 -1.91
C GLY A 79 6.08 9.43 -1.39
N ILE A 80 5.12 8.85 -0.69
CA ILE A 80 3.95 9.54 -0.13
C ILE A 80 4.33 10.19 1.20
N SER A 81 5.02 11.32 1.10
CA SER A 81 5.63 11.99 2.26
C SER A 81 4.61 12.50 3.27
N ASP A 82 3.41 12.88 2.82
CA ASP A 82 2.36 13.46 3.65
C ASP A 82 1.84 12.50 4.73
N TRP A 83 1.96 11.19 4.51
CA TRP A 83 1.56 10.19 5.49
C TRP A 83 2.54 10.06 6.65
N LEU A 84 3.83 10.30 6.41
CA LEU A 84 4.90 9.89 7.31
C LEU A 84 4.80 10.58 8.69
N PRO A 85 4.65 11.92 8.80
CA PRO A 85 4.66 12.58 10.10
C PRO A 85 3.55 12.07 11.03
N GLY A 86 2.30 12.05 10.54
CA GLY A 86 1.16 11.60 11.33
C GLY A 86 1.20 10.10 11.63
N ALA A 87 1.73 9.29 10.72
CA ALA A 87 1.87 7.86 10.96
C ALA A 87 2.95 7.56 12.01
N TYR A 88 4.12 8.22 11.98
CA TYR A 88 5.13 8.09 13.02
C TYR A 88 4.62 8.55 14.38
N GLU A 89 3.95 9.71 14.44
CA GLU A 89 3.35 10.21 15.68
C GLU A 89 2.36 9.18 16.26
N ALA A 90 1.47 8.62 15.45
CA ALA A 90 0.50 7.63 15.89
C ALA A 90 1.17 6.36 16.44
N VAL A 91 2.25 5.87 15.80
CA VAL A 91 2.98 4.70 16.28
C VAL A 91 3.80 5.00 17.54
N CYS A 92 4.36 6.21 17.67
CA CYS A 92 5.12 6.60 18.85
C CYS A 92 4.22 6.91 20.07
N THR A 93 2.99 7.38 19.87
CA THR A 93 2.12 7.81 20.98
C THR A 93 1.12 6.76 21.46
N ARG A 94 0.84 5.72 20.66
CA ARG A 94 -0.11 4.66 21.06
C ARG A 94 0.35 3.89 22.31
N ALA A 95 -0.57 3.33 23.08
CA ALA A 95 -0.24 2.58 24.30
C ALA A 95 0.57 1.30 24.00
N ASP A 96 0.16 0.53 22.99
CA ASP A 96 0.78 -0.75 22.67
C ASP A 96 2.15 -0.59 21.99
N PRO A 97 3.16 -1.38 22.38
CA PRO A 97 4.45 -1.38 21.71
C PRO A 97 4.34 -1.91 20.27
N LEU A 98 5.41 -1.82 19.49
CA LEU A 98 5.50 -2.50 18.20
C LEU A 98 5.41 -4.02 18.41
N SER A 99 4.52 -4.66 17.66
CA SER A 99 4.52 -6.11 17.52
C SER A 99 5.71 -6.58 16.68
N ILE A 100 6.03 -7.87 16.75
CA ILE A 100 7.10 -8.47 15.93
C ILE A 100 6.77 -8.31 14.44
N GLU A 101 5.51 -8.50 14.04
CA GLU A 101 5.09 -8.37 12.65
C GLU A 101 5.29 -6.94 12.14
N GLU A 102 4.88 -5.94 12.92
CA GLU A 102 5.08 -4.53 12.56
C GLU A 102 6.57 -4.18 12.51
N GLY A 103 7.38 -4.68 13.45
CA GLY A 103 8.83 -4.51 13.44
C GLY A 103 9.48 -5.10 12.18
N MET A 104 9.01 -6.27 11.72
CA MET A 104 9.48 -6.88 10.48
C MET A 104 9.09 -6.06 9.24
N LYS A 105 7.87 -5.49 9.22
CA LYS A 105 7.39 -4.64 8.12
C LYS A 105 8.17 -3.31 8.03
N LEU A 106 8.42 -2.67 9.16
CA LEU A 106 9.16 -1.40 9.24
C LEU A 106 10.65 -1.57 8.94
N GLY A 107 11.19 -2.74 9.25
CA GLY A 107 12.63 -2.99 9.25
C GLY A 107 13.30 -2.51 10.54
N MET A 108 14.52 -3.01 10.76
CA MET A 108 15.25 -2.84 12.02
C MET A 108 15.48 -1.38 12.40
N GLU A 109 15.89 -0.54 11.45
CA GLU A 109 16.23 0.86 11.73
C GLU A 109 15.04 1.67 12.26
N ASP A 110 13.89 1.54 11.61
CA ASP A 110 12.67 2.23 12.02
C ASP A 110 12.12 1.69 13.33
N ALA A 111 12.13 0.38 13.52
CA ALA A 111 11.72 -0.23 14.77
C ALA A 111 12.55 0.28 15.96
N ILE A 112 13.87 0.43 15.79
CA ILE A 112 14.76 0.99 16.81
C ILE A 112 14.44 2.46 17.07
N ARG A 113 14.32 3.29 16.03
CA ARG A 113 14.03 4.73 16.16
C ARG A 113 12.69 5.00 16.84
N ILE A 114 11.65 4.25 16.45
CA ILE A 114 10.32 4.33 17.06
C ILE A 114 10.39 3.90 18.53
N SER A 115 11.08 2.80 18.82
CA SER A 115 11.25 2.33 20.21
C SER A 115 11.98 3.35 21.09
N ALA A 116 13.03 3.99 20.57
CA ALA A 116 13.76 5.03 21.28
C ALA A 116 12.92 6.29 21.52
N ALA A 117 12.06 6.68 20.57
CA ALA A 117 11.19 7.84 20.68
C ALA A 117 10.02 7.66 21.67
N ARG A 118 9.72 6.43 22.09
CA ARG A 118 8.64 6.09 23.05
C ARG A 118 9.08 6.20 24.52
N GLN A 119 10.35 6.47 24.79
CA GLN A 119 10.91 6.62 26.14
C GLN A 119 10.68 8.02 26.70
#